data_AF-A0AAP0AWH0-F1
#
_entry.id   AF-A0AAP0AWH0-F1
#
_cell.length_a   1.000
_cell.length_b   1.000
_cell.length_c   1.000
_cell.angle_alpha   90.00
_cell.angle_beta   90.00
_cell.angle_gamma   90.00
#
_symmetry.space_group_name_H-M   'P 1'
#
loop_
_entity.id
_entity.type
_entity.pdbx_description
1 polymer ?
#
loop_
_entity_poly.entity_id
_entity_poly.type
_entity_poly.pdbx_seq_one_letter_code
_entity_poly.pdbx_strand_id
1 'polypeptide(L)'
;MASSPLPRTLLILVVISISTGCTSEPDAVDILTKARACFDDPYVYISCQNSYRLRELGSIDIPADAVDEYCGGPCLKETKLVLMCLHNTFDNFRFYNGRTLRDVGYALDRGCSLGMDRGDFSSIGLNGGDCYHDYGKKTALSIYLYLFLVLI
;
A
#
# COMPACT_ATOMS: atom_id res chain seq x y z
N MET A 1 -20.06 -45.48 -29.40
CA MET A 1 -18.95 -44.68 -28.83
C MET A 1 -19.55 -43.82 -27.73
N ALA A 2 -19.46 -44.29 -26.49
CA ALA A 2 -20.02 -43.58 -25.34
C ALA A 2 -19.01 -42.53 -24.87
N SER A 3 -19.35 -41.26 -25.03
CA SER A 3 -18.63 -40.16 -24.37
C SER A 3 -18.89 -40.26 -22.87
N SER A 4 -17.92 -40.74 -22.11
CA SER A 4 -17.98 -40.74 -20.64
C SER A 4 -18.15 -39.31 -20.14
N PRO A 5 -19.11 -39.02 -19.24
CA PRO A 5 -19.22 -37.70 -18.63
C PRO A 5 -17.94 -37.43 -17.83
N LEU A 6 -17.30 -36.27 -18.05
CA LEU A 6 -16.19 -35.84 -17.20
C LEU A 6 -16.67 -35.94 -15.73
N PRO A 7 -15.94 -36.64 -14.85
CA PRO A 7 -16.37 -36.79 -13.47
C PRO A 7 -16.41 -35.39 -12.85
N ARG A 8 -17.52 -35.04 -12.20
CA ARG A 8 -17.77 -33.72 -11.58
C ARG A 8 -16.60 -33.29 -10.68
N THR A 9 -15.91 -34.26 -10.08
CA THR A 9 -14.67 -34.07 -9.32
C THR A 9 -13.51 -33.48 -10.13
N LEU A 10 -13.36 -33.82 -11.42
CA LEU A 10 -12.34 -33.23 -12.30
C LEU A 10 -12.64 -31.76 -12.59
N LEU A 11 -13.92 -31.41 -12.81
CA LEU A 11 -14.36 -30.03 -12.98
C LEU A 11 -14.09 -29.20 -11.70
N ILE A 12 -14.39 -29.76 -10.53
CA ILE A 12 -14.12 -29.12 -9.23
C ILE A 12 -12.63 -28.89 -9.03
N LEU A 13 -11.78 -29.88 -9.32
CA LEU A 13 -10.32 -29.75 -9.20
C LEU A 13 -9.77 -28.69 -10.17
N VAL A 14 -10.28 -28.61 -11.40
CA VAL A 14 -9.90 -27.58 -12.37
C VAL A 14 -10.31 -26.18 -11.88
N VAL A 15 -11.51 -26.02 -11.31
CA VAL A 15 -11.96 -24.73 -10.73
C VAL A 15 -11.10 -24.32 -9.53
N ILE A 16 -10.74 -25.26 -8.66
CA ILE A 16 -9.82 -25.03 -7.53
C ILE A 16 -8.43 -24.62 -8.04
N SER A 17 -7.93 -25.28 -9.09
CA SER A 17 -6.64 -24.97 -9.75
C SER A 17 -6.62 -23.57 -10.38
N ILE A 18 -7.75 -23.15 -10.97
CA ILE A 18 -7.89 -21.81 -11.58
C ILE A 18 -8.00 -20.73 -10.49
N SER A 19 -8.63 -21.03 -9.34
CA SER A 19 -8.73 -20.10 -8.20
C SER A 19 -7.42 -19.89 -7.44
N THR A 20 -6.47 -20.83 -7.57
CA THR A 20 -5.11 -20.74 -7.01
C THR A 20 -4.12 -20.10 -7.99
N GLY A 21 -4.55 -19.77 -9.22
CA GLY A 21 -3.81 -18.89 -10.11
C GLY A 21 -3.98 -17.45 -9.67
N CYS A 22 -2.88 -16.80 -9.28
CA CYS A 22 -2.85 -15.38 -8.93
C CYS A 22 -3.48 -14.53 -10.05
N THR A 23 -4.69 -14.03 -9.84
CA THR A 23 -5.18 -12.86 -10.57
C THR A 23 -5.10 -11.66 -9.63
N SER A 24 -3.99 -10.94 -9.69
CA SER A 24 -3.90 -9.61 -9.12
C SER A 24 -3.89 -8.60 -10.26
N GLU A 25 -4.97 -7.85 -10.41
CA GLU A 25 -4.92 -6.52 -11.00
C GLU A 25 -6.16 -5.74 -10.53
N PRO A 26 -6.09 -5.06 -9.36
CA PRO A 26 -6.56 -3.68 -9.37
C PRO A 26 -5.78 -2.98 -10.49
N ASP A 27 -6.48 -2.38 -11.45
CA ASP A 27 -5.86 -1.72 -12.59
C ASP A 27 -4.77 -0.76 -12.07
N ALA A 28 -3.49 -1.03 -12.37
CA ALA A 28 -2.37 -0.28 -11.81
C ALA A 28 -2.52 1.23 -12.10
N VAL A 29 -3.24 1.56 -13.17
CA VAL A 29 -3.63 2.90 -13.56
C VAL A 29 -4.60 3.54 -12.56
N ASP A 30 -5.57 2.79 -12.03
CA ASP A 30 -6.54 3.28 -11.04
C ASP A 30 -5.87 3.53 -9.68
N ILE A 31 -4.94 2.66 -9.26
CA ILE A 31 -4.16 2.87 -8.03
C ILE A 31 -3.30 4.12 -8.13
N LEU A 32 -2.56 4.26 -9.23
CA LEU A 32 -1.70 5.42 -9.45
C LEU A 32 -2.52 6.72 -9.48
N THR A 33 -3.67 6.70 -10.14
CA THR A 33 -4.56 7.86 -10.26
C THR A 33 -5.11 8.28 -8.90
N LYS A 34 -5.58 7.33 -8.08
CA LYS A 34 -6.09 7.60 -6.73
C LYS A 34 -4.99 8.06 -5.77
N ALA A 35 -3.80 7.47 -5.86
CA ALA A 35 -2.67 7.84 -5.00
C ALA A 35 -2.17 9.24 -5.32
N ARG A 36 -2.12 9.57 -6.61
CA ARG A 36 -1.77 10.91 -7.09
C ARG A 36 -2.69 11.99 -6.53
N ALA A 37 -3.98 11.71 -6.35
CA ALA A 37 -4.89 12.65 -5.71
C ALA A 37 -4.47 13.01 -4.27
N CYS A 38 -3.83 12.10 -3.53
CA CYS A 38 -3.28 12.39 -2.20
C CYS A 38 -1.97 13.20 -2.25
N PHE A 39 -1.12 12.98 -3.26
CA PHE A 39 0.16 13.70 -3.40
C PHE A 39 0.00 15.10 -3.99
N ASP A 40 -0.95 15.26 -4.91
CA ASP A 40 -1.23 16.51 -5.62
C ASP A 40 -2.41 17.29 -5.01
N ASP A 41 -2.88 16.91 -3.81
CA ASP A 41 -3.99 17.61 -3.14
C ASP A 41 -3.57 19.08 -2.84
N PRO A 42 -4.19 20.08 -3.49
CA PRO A 42 -3.84 21.48 -3.31
C PRO A 42 -4.18 22.01 -1.91
N TYR A 43 -4.99 21.28 -1.13
CA TYR A 43 -5.33 21.61 0.25
C TYR A 43 -4.38 20.96 1.28
N VAL A 44 -3.57 19.98 0.86
CA VAL A 44 -2.60 19.31 1.73
C VAL A 44 -1.23 19.97 1.64
N TYR A 45 -0.71 20.22 0.43
CA TYR A 45 0.61 20.83 0.26
C TYR A 45 0.54 22.32 -0.09
N ILE A 46 0.23 23.13 0.92
CA ILE A 46 0.05 24.58 0.75
C ILE A 46 1.38 25.33 0.94
N SER A 47 2.19 24.90 1.92
CA SER A 47 3.36 25.65 2.38
C SER A 47 4.68 24.88 2.25
N CYS A 48 4.65 23.55 2.08
CA CYS A 48 5.87 22.78 1.91
C CYS A 48 6.48 22.94 0.51
N GLN A 49 7.79 23.19 0.47
CA GLN A 49 8.57 23.26 -0.78
C GLN A 49 8.55 21.92 -1.52
N ASN A 50 8.33 21.94 -2.84
CA ASN A 50 8.19 20.75 -3.68
C ASN A 50 9.36 19.75 -3.60
N SER A 51 10.56 20.21 -3.25
CA SER A 51 11.75 19.37 -3.08
C SER A 51 11.70 18.50 -1.83
N TYR A 52 10.97 18.93 -0.80
CA TYR A 52 10.91 18.25 0.50
C TYR A 52 9.65 17.39 0.67
N ARG A 53 8.74 17.43 -0.31
CA ARG A 53 7.50 16.66 -0.28
C ARG A 53 7.78 15.17 -0.44
N LEU A 54 7.06 14.35 0.31
CA LEU A 54 6.99 12.91 0.05
C LEU A 54 6.37 12.67 -1.32
N ARG A 55 7.03 11.83 -2.13
CA ARG A 55 6.61 11.44 -3.47
C ARG A 55 6.25 9.95 -3.54
N GLU A 56 5.78 9.52 -4.69
CA GLU A 56 5.41 8.12 -4.97
C GLU A 56 6.62 7.18 -4.80
N LEU A 57 7.85 7.70 -4.94
CA LEU A 57 9.08 6.94 -4.72
C LEU A 57 9.21 6.44 -3.26
N GLY A 58 8.60 7.13 -2.29
CA GLY A 58 8.67 6.77 -0.88
C GLY A 58 9.98 7.15 -0.19
N SER A 59 10.78 8.05 -0.79
CA SER A 59 11.93 8.69 -0.16
C SER A 59 11.57 10.08 0.35
N ILE A 60 12.29 10.50 1.40
CA ILE A 60 12.20 11.82 2.01
C ILE A 60 13.64 12.33 2.07
N ASP A 61 13.97 13.18 1.11
CA ASP A 61 15.34 13.63 0.87
C ASP A 61 15.50 15.07 1.38
N ILE A 62 15.76 15.21 2.69
CA ILE A 62 15.92 16.51 3.35
C ILE A 62 17.40 16.75 3.62
N PRO A 63 18.00 17.85 3.13
CA PRO A 63 19.39 18.16 3.41
C PRO A 63 19.57 18.51 4.90
N ALA A 64 20.76 18.26 5.43
CA ALA A 64 21.04 18.36 6.87
C ALA A 64 20.73 19.76 7.46
N ASP A 65 20.92 20.81 6.68
CA ASP A 65 20.63 22.20 7.04
C ASP A 65 19.13 22.56 7.05
N ALA A 66 18.28 21.76 6.40
CA ALA A 66 16.83 21.96 6.34
C ALA A 66 16.03 21.06 7.29
N VAL A 67 16.68 20.15 8.02
CA VAL A 67 15.99 19.18 8.91
C VAL A 67 15.16 19.89 9.98
N ASP A 68 15.70 20.93 10.61
CA ASP A 68 15.00 21.66 11.66
C ASP A 68 13.78 22.42 11.12
N GLU A 69 13.92 23.05 9.95
CA GLU A 69 12.82 23.71 9.27
C GLU A 69 11.74 22.72 8.85
N TYR A 70 12.13 21.57 8.29
CA TYR A 70 11.20 20.53 7.88
C TYR A 70 10.41 19.98 9.08
N CYS A 71 11.11 19.63 10.17
CA CYS A 71 10.51 19.00 11.34
C CYS A 71 9.72 19.97 12.23
N GLY A 72 10.10 21.25 12.28
CA GLY A 72 9.36 22.30 12.98
C GLY A 72 8.28 22.98 12.13
N GLY A 73 8.33 22.79 10.81
CA GLY A 73 7.55 23.52 9.84
C GLY A 73 6.31 22.80 9.33
N PRO A 74 5.67 23.36 8.28
CA PRO A 74 4.48 22.80 7.68
C PRO A 74 4.75 21.46 6.98
N CYS A 75 5.95 21.26 6.41
CA CYS A 75 6.29 20.07 5.64
C CYS A 75 6.04 18.75 6.38
N LEU A 76 6.42 18.65 7.66
CA LEU A 76 6.15 17.44 8.45
C LEU A 76 4.63 17.19 8.60
N LYS A 77 3.85 18.23 8.85
CA LYS A 77 2.39 18.13 9.03
C LYS A 77 1.71 17.75 7.71
N GLU A 78 2.08 18.42 6.63
CA GLU A 78 1.55 18.15 5.29
C GLU A 78 1.89 16.72 4.84
N THR A 79 3.11 16.25 5.09
CA THR A 79 3.50 14.86 4.80
C THR A 79 2.69 13.85 5.61
N LYS A 80 2.42 14.12 6.90
CA LYS A 80 1.55 13.26 7.73
C LYS A 80 0.10 13.21 7.20
N LEU A 81 -0.41 14.32 6.65
CA LEU A 81 -1.73 14.35 6.00
C LEU A 81 -1.75 13.50 4.72
N VAL A 82 -0.70 13.52 3.90
CA VAL A 82 -0.59 12.64 2.72
C VAL A 82 -0.60 11.17 3.15
N LEU A 83 0.20 10.79 4.15
CA LEU A 83 0.21 9.42 4.67
C LEU A 83 -1.18 8.99 5.16
N MET A 84 -1.92 9.89 5.82
CA MET A 84 -3.29 9.63 6.26
C MET A 84 -4.27 9.50 5.09
N CYS A 85 -4.15 10.33 4.04
CA CYS A 85 -4.94 10.20 2.82
C CYS A 85 -4.73 8.83 2.15
N LEU A 86 -3.48 8.42 2.01
CA LEU A 86 -3.13 7.11 1.44
C LEU A 86 -3.68 5.97 2.32
N HIS A 87 -3.56 6.08 3.64
CA HIS A 87 -4.08 5.08 4.57
C HIS A 87 -5.60 4.92 4.48
N ASN A 88 -6.34 6.03 4.35
CA ASN A 88 -7.80 6.00 4.26
C ASN A 88 -8.31 5.53 2.89
N THR A 89 -7.47 5.66 1.85
CA THR A 89 -7.84 5.33 0.46
C THR A 89 -7.46 3.89 0.09
N PHE A 90 -6.39 3.37 0.69
CA PHE A 90 -5.80 2.09 0.33
C PHE A 90 -5.54 1.21 1.56
N ASP A 91 -6.01 -0.03 1.52
CA ASP A 91 -5.76 -0.99 2.60
C ASP A 91 -4.27 -1.37 2.71
N ASN A 92 -3.55 -1.45 1.58
CA ASN A 92 -2.18 -1.99 1.50
C ASN A 92 -1.28 -1.17 0.55
N PHE A 93 -1.27 0.16 0.70
CA PHE A 93 -0.42 1.01 -0.14
C PHE A 93 1.07 0.71 0.05
N ARG A 94 1.78 0.64 -1.07
CA ARG A 94 3.24 0.56 -1.12
C ARG A 94 3.80 1.62 -2.04
N PHE A 95 4.86 2.25 -1.58
CA PHE A 95 5.65 3.15 -2.41
C PHE A 95 6.46 2.35 -3.44
N TYR A 96 6.98 3.02 -4.47
CA TYR A 96 7.79 2.35 -5.51
C TYR A 96 9.06 1.70 -4.95
N ASN A 97 9.64 2.24 -3.87
CA ASN A 97 10.75 1.62 -3.17
C ASN A 97 10.35 0.40 -2.29
N GLY A 98 9.09 -0.04 -2.35
CA GLY A 98 8.55 -1.20 -1.64
C GLY A 98 8.15 -0.93 -0.19
N ARG A 99 8.36 0.29 0.32
CA ARG A 99 8.05 0.66 1.71
C ARG A 99 6.55 0.79 1.94
N THR A 100 6.13 0.49 3.17
CA THR A 100 4.74 0.72 3.61
C THR A 100 4.56 2.14 4.14
N LEU A 101 3.32 2.60 4.26
CA LEU A 101 2.99 3.86 4.94
C LEU A 101 3.57 3.92 6.36
N ARG A 102 3.58 2.77 7.06
CA ARG A 102 4.13 2.64 8.39
C ARG A 102 5.64 2.85 8.41
N ASP A 103 6.38 2.27 7.45
CA ASP A 103 7.84 2.41 7.37
C ASP A 103 8.25 3.87 7.13
N VAL A 104 7.51 4.57 6.28
CA VAL A 104 7.73 6.01 6.01
C VAL A 104 7.36 6.85 7.24
N GLY A 105 6.27 6.51 7.94
CA GLY A 105 5.91 7.14 9.22
C GLY A 105 7.01 7.00 10.28
N TYR A 106 7.61 5.81 10.41
CA TYR A 106 8.74 5.59 11.32
C TYR A 106 9.98 6.39 10.91
N ALA A 107 10.26 6.49 9.62
CA ALA A 107 11.36 7.32 9.12
C ALA A 107 11.18 8.80 9.49
N LEU A 108 9.96 9.32 9.37
CA LEU A 108 9.63 10.69 9.78
C LEU A 108 9.84 10.91 11.28
N ASP A 109 9.32 10.01 12.12
CA ASP A 109 9.42 10.16 13.57
C ASP A 109 10.86 10.03 14.05
N ARG A 110 11.67 9.18 13.40
CA ARG A 110 13.12 9.08 13.68
C ARG A 110 13.87 10.33 13.23
N GLY A 111 13.72 10.71 11.97
CA GLY A 111 14.42 11.86 11.39
C GLY A 111 14.05 13.18 12.07
N CYS A 112 12.83 13.29 12.61
CA CYS A 112 12.40 14.44 13.39
C CYS A 112 12.53 14.28 14.91
N SER A 113 13.15 13.20 15.37
CA SER A 113 13.44 13.00 16.79
C SER A 113 14.43 14.04 17.33
N LEU A 114 14.54 14.12 18.65
CA LEU A 114 15.55 14.93 19.34
C LEU A 114 16.86 14.14 19.58
N GLY A 115 16.96 12.91 19.07
CA GLY A 115 18.06 11.98 19.33
C GLY A 115 19.20 12.07 18.31
N MET A 116 20.14 11.12 18.41
CA MET A 116 21.27 11.01 17.48
C MET A 116 20.84 10.69 16.05
N ASP A 117 19.64 10.13 15.86
CA ASP A 117 19.10 9.79 14.56
C ASP A 117 18.34 10.96 13.91
N ARG A 118 18.41 12.17 14.47
CA ARG A 118 17.81 13.36 13.86
C ARG A 118 18.44 13.61 12.47
N GLY A 119 17.59 13.80 11.47
CA GLY A 119 17.98 13.89 10.06
C GLY A 119 18.09 12.54 9.35
N ASP A 120 17.98 11.41 10.04
CA ASP A 120 17.89 10.09 9.41
C ASP A 120 16.45 9.76 9.01
N PHE A 121 16.13 10.04 7.74
CA PHE A 121 14.86 9.65 7.12
C PHE A 121 14.94 8.32 6.37
N SER A 122 15.97 7.50 6.63
CA SER A 122 16.00 6.15 6.09
C SER A 122 14.89 5.31 6.71
N SER A 123 13.99 4.79 5.88
CA SER A 123 13.01 3.81 6.32
C SER A 123 13.72 2.48 6.60
N ILE A 124 14.19 2.29 7.85
CA ILE A 124 14.70 0.99 8.28
C ILE A 124 13.52 0.02 8.28
N GLY A 125 13.52 -0.89 7.31
CA GLY A 125 12.64 -2.05 7.29
C GLY A 125 13.10 -3.06 8.35
N LEU A 126 12.90 -2.76 9.63
CA LEU A 126 13.00 -3.78 10.66
C LEU A 126 11.79 -4.70 10.49
N ASN A 127 12.06 -5.93 10.03
CA ASN A 127 11.14 -7.01 9.68
C ASN A 127 10.66 -7.04 8.22
N GLY A 128 11.61 -7.26 7.32
CA GLY A 128 11.39 -8.11 6.16
C GLY A 128 11.46 -9.57 6.60
N GLY A 129 10.33 -10.13 7.00
CA GLY A 129 10.16 -11.54 7.32
C GLY A 129 8.67 -11.85 7.20
N ASP A 130 8.35 -12.63 6.19
CA ASP A 130 7.05 -13.25 5.91
C ASP A 130 6.22 -12.56 4.83
N CYS A 131 5.96 -13.32 3.77
CA CYS A 131 4.99 -13.04 2.73
C CYS A 131 3.58 -13.05 3.35
N TYR A 132 3.19 -12.01 4.09
CA TYR A 132 1.85 -11.92 4.66
C TYR A 132 0.87 -11.31 3.66
N HIS A 133 -0.01 -12.17 3.15
CA HIS A 133 -1.23 -11.83 2.44
C HIS A 133 -2.19 -11.08 3.36
N ASP A 134 -2.72 -9.95 2.89
CA ASP A 134 -4.05 -9.50 3.32
C ASP A 134 -4.85 -9.07 2.09
N TYR A 135 -5.75 -9.96 1.67
CA TYR A 135 -6.70 -9.69 0.61
C TYR A 135 -7.81 -8.81 1.17
N GLY A 136 -7.76 -7.52 0.83
CA GLY A 136 -8.91 -6.63 0.86
C GLY A 136 -9.98 -7.07 -0.15
N LYS A 137 -10.67 -8.18 0.14
CA LYS A 137 -11.99 -8.48 -0.39
C LYS A 137 -12.82 -8.94 0.80
N LYS A 138 -13.89 -8.21 1.10
CA LYS A 138 -15.06 -8.78 1.79
C LYS A 138 -15.56 -9.94 0.91
N THR A 139 -15.03 -11.15 1.11
CA THR A 139 -15.50 -12.38 0.49
C THR A 139 -16.82 -12.80 1.12
N ALA A 140 -17.86 -11.99 0.93
CA ALA A 140 -19.24 -12.41 1.20
C ALA A 140 -19.84 -13.22 0.03
N LEU A 141 -19.10 -13.41 -1.06
CA LEU A 141 -19.58 -14.10 -2.27
C LEU A 141 -19.17 -15.59 -2.36
N SER A 142 -18.29 -16.10 -1.47
CA SER A 142 -17.73 -17.44 -1.65
C SER A 142 -18.55 -18.57 -1.01
N ILE A 143 -19.22 -18.35 0.12
CA ILE A 143 -19.93 -19.44 0.82
C ILE A 143 -21.26 -19.76 0.13
N TYR A 144 -22.05 -18.74 -0.24
CA TYR A 144 -23.34 -18.95 -0.89
C TYR A 144 -23.20 -19.58 -2.29
N LEU A 145 -22.18 -19.20 -3.07
CA LEU A 145 -21.92 -19.79 -4.38
C LEU A 145 -21.45 -21.25 -4.26
N TYR A 146 -20.64 -21.55 -3.25
CA TYR A 146 -20.18 -22.92 -2.96
C TYR A 146 -21.33 -23.82 -2.48
N LEU A 147 -22.20 -23.31 -1.60
CA LEU A 147 -23.41 -24.01 -1.18
C LEU A 147 -24.37 -24.26 -2.35
N PHE A 148 -24.53 -23.29 -3.25
CA PHE A 148 -25.38 -23.44 -4.45
C PHE A 148 -24.84 -24.49 -5.43
N LEU A 149 -23.51 -24.61 -5.56
CA LEU A 149 -22.86 -25.59 -6.43
C LEU A 149 -22.78 -27.00 -5.83
N VAL A 150 -22.83 -27.14 -4.50
CA VAL A 150 -22.83 -28.45 -3.82
C VAL A 150 -24.26 -29.03 -3.69
N LEU A 151 -25.29 -28.20 -3.82
CA LEU A 151 -26.70 -28.59 -3.72
C LEU A 151 -27.39 -28.94 -5.07
N ILE A 152 -26.64 -28.96 -6.20
CA ILE A 152 -27.12 -29.33 -7.55
C ILE A 152 -26.25 -30.46 -8.13
#